data_AF-A0A7S3F5J9-F1
#
_entry.id   AF-A0A7S3F5J9-F1
#
_cell.length_a   1.000
_cell.length_b   1.000
_cell.length_c   1.000
_cell.angle_alpha   90.00
_cell.angle_beta   90.00
_cell.angle_gamma   90.00
#
_symmetry.space_group_name_H-M   'P 1'
#
loop_
_entity.id
_entity.type
_entity.pdbx_description
1 polymer ?
#
loop_
_entity_poly.entity_id
_entity_poly.type
_entity_poly.pdbx_seq_one_letter_code
_entity_poly.pdbx_strand_id
1 'polypeptide(L)'
;SMMDWETVDMSEVEPTERDVSRRICERCVRPMRVCVCEFLPEQPFQLSTPIVLLQHPHEVKRKMQTSNLLQLCVEPRGCQLFRGRSISAVTSSSWWADVVETGGRTPLLLYPREDAMGLDELRASVEAGARYCLG
;
A
#
# COMPACT_ATOMS: atom_id res chain seq x y z
N SER A 1 -44.28 -43.89 4.88
CA SER A 1 -44.54 -42.46 5.07
C SER A 1 -43.44 -41.71 4.33
N MET A 2 -43.74 -41.39 3.09
CA MET A 2 -42.85 -40.75 2.12
C MET A 2 -42.93 -39.26 2.42
N MET A 3 -41.84 -38.63 2.86
CA MET A 3 -41.82 -37.20 3.14
C MET A 3 -41.97 -36.44 1.83
N ASP A 4 -43.08 -35.73 1.71
CA ASP A 4 -43.41 -34.82 0.62
C ASP A 4 -42.31 -33.74 0.53
N TRP A 5 -41.52 -33.79 -0.53
CA TRP A 5 -40.65 -32.68 -0.92
C TRP A 5 -41.55 -31.69 -1.66
N GLU A 6 -42.05 -30.68 -0.97
CA GLU A 6 -42.75 -29.59 -1.64
C GLU A 6 -41.75 -28.88 -2.56
N THR A 7 -42.07 -28.89 -3.86
CA THR A 7 -41.40 -28.12 -4.90
C THR A 7 -41.37 -26.66 -4.49
N VAL A 8 -40.22 -26.20 -3.99
CA VAL A 8 -39.99 -24.77 -3.78
C VAL A 8 -39.91 -24.13 -5.15
N ASP A 9 -40.92 -23.33 -5.49
CA ASP A 9 -40.93 -22.52 -6.70
C ASP A 9 -39.76 -21.53 -6.65
N MET A 10 -38.73 -21.80 -7.44
CA MET A 10 -37.50 -21.01 -7.52
C MET A 10 -37.67 -19.73 -8.36
N SER A 11 -38.89 -19.39 -8.80
CA SER A 11 -39.16 -18.23 -9.65
C SER A 11 -39.34 -16.90 -8.90
N GLU A 12 -39.42 -16.91 -7.56
CA GLU A 12 -39.57 -15.70 -6.73
C GLU A 12 -38.37 -15.42 -5.80
N VAL A 13 -37.14 -15.78 -6.20
CA VAL A 13 -35.96 -15.24 -5.52
C VAL A 13 -35.74 -13.80 -6.01
N GLU A 14 -36.47 -12.86 -5.42
CA GLU A 14 -36.21 -11.42 -5.53
C GLU A 14 -34.71 -11.17 -5.28
N PRO A 15 -33.96 -10.57 -6.22
CA PRO A 15 -32.54 -10.31 -6.03
C PRO A 15 -32.40 -9.37 -4.82
N THR A 16 -31.89 -9.88 -3.70
CA THR A 16 -31.56 -9.01 -2.58
C THR A 16 -30.60 -7.93 -3.07
N GLU A 17 -30.70 -6.69 -2.58
CA GLU A 17 -29.88 -5.51 -2.95
C GLU A 17 -28.35 -5.73 -2.98
N ARG A 18 -27.90 -6.90 -2.52
CA ARG A 18 -26.54 -7.44 -2.60
C ARG A 18 -26.07 -7.76 -4.03
N ASP A 19 -26.95 -7.82 -5.03
CA ASP A 19 -26.59 -8.24 -6.39
C ASP A 19 -26.31 -7.07 -7.37
N VAL A 20 -26.42 -5.82 -6.93
CA VAL A 20 -25.93 -4.69 -7.74
C VAL A 20 -24.42 -4.61 -7.56
N SER A 21 -23.67 -4.96 -8.62
CA SER A 21 -22.25 -4.67 -8.76
C SER A 21 -21.96 -3.24 -8.27
N ARG A 22 -21.31 -3.12 -7.12
CA ARG A 22 -21.05 -1.81 -6.51
C ARG A 22 -20.14 -1.03 -7.44
N ARG A 23 -20.56 0.16 -7.89
CA ARG A 23 -19.70 1.06 -8.68
C ARG A 23 -18.39 1.30 -7.95
N ILE A 24 -17.27 1.18 -8.66
CA ILE A 24 -15.90 1.33 -8.15
C ILE A 24 -15.31 2.63 -8.71
N CYS A 25 -14.61 3.39 -7.87
CA CYS A 25 -13.86 4.57 -8.29
C CYS A 25 -12.62 4.13 -9.08
N GLU A 26 -12.44 4.66 -10.29
CA GLU A 26 -11.29 4.33 -11.14
C GLU A 26 -9.95 4.85 -10.56
N ARG A 27 -9.98 5.95 -9.80
CA ARG A 27 -8.78 6.54 -9.18
C ARG A 27 -8.27 5.75 -7.97
N CYS A 28 -9.14 5.50 -6.97
CA CYS A 28 -8.72 4.85 -5.72
C CYS A 28 -9.14 3.39 -5.57
N VAL A 29 -9.87 2.84 -6.55
CA VAL A 29 -10.32 1.44 -6.60
C VAL A 29 -11.24 1.05 -5.42
N ARG A 30 -11.80 2.05 -4.71
CA ARG A 30 -12.77 1.84 -3.63
C ARG A 30 -14.20 1.90 -4.16
N PRO A 31 -15.17 1.20 -3.53
CA PRO A 31 -16.58 1.43 -3.79
C PRO A 31 -16.94 2.90 -3.63
N MET A 32 -17.76 3.45 -4.55
CA MET A 32 -18.08 4.88 -4.58
C MET A 32 -18.56 5.43 -3.22
N ARG A 33 -19.37 4.65 -2.48
CA ARG A 33 -19.90 5.02 -1.16
C ARG A 33 -18.85 5.28 -0.07
N VAL A 34 -17.63 4.80 -0.25
CA VAL A 34 -16.49 4.94 0.68
C VAL A 34 -15.25 5.43 -0.07
N CYS A 35 -15.48 6.14 -1.17
CA CYS A 35 -14.43 6.82 -1.90
C CYS A 35 -13.80 7.88 -0.98
N VAL A 36 -12.49 8.07 -1.09
CA VAL A 36 -11.76 9.09 -0.33
C VAL A 36 -11.07 10.10 -1.23
N CYS A 37 -11.32 10.05 -2.55
CA CYS A 37 -10.67 10.92 -3.53
C CYS A 37 -10.92 12.41 -3.29
N GLU A 38 -12.04 12.78 -2.66
CA GLU A 38 -12.35 14.16 -2.27
C GLU A 38 -11.39 14.72 -1.21
N PHE A 39 -10.74 13.84 -0.43
CA PHE A 39 -9.77 14.20 0.60
C PHE A 39 -8.33 14.04 0.13
N LEU A 40 -8.12 13.49 -1.08
CA LEU A 40 -6.78 13.38 -1.67
C LEU A 40 -6.37 14.73 -2.23
N PRO A 41 -5.07 15.05 -2.22
CA PRO A 41 -4.60 16.28 -2.83
C PRO A 41 -4.96 16.30 -4.33
N GLU A 42 -5.30 17.49 -4.82
CA GLU A 42 -5.57 17.72 -6.25
C GLU A 42 -4.32 17.47 -7.09
N GLN A 43 -3.16 17.90 -6.57
CA GLN A 43 -1.85 17.68 -7.18
C GLN A 43 -0.98 16.80 -6.28
N PRO A 44 -0.31 15.76 -6.82
CA PRO A 44 0.59 14.93 -6.04
C PRO A 44 1.74 15.72 -5.41
N PHE A 45 2.13 15.34 -4.20
CA PHE A 45 3.26 15.92 -3.50
C PHE A 45 4.59 15.54 -4.16
N GLN A 46 5.45 16.55 -4.31
CA GLN A 46 6.86 16.37 -4.57
C GLN A 46 7.59 16.12 -3.27
N LEU A 47 8.15 14.92 -3.11
CA LEU A 47 8.93 14.56 -1.93
C LEU A 47 10.42 14.73 -2.21
N SER A 48 11.14 15.36 -1.28
CA SER A 48 12.61 15.41 -1.30
C SER A 48 13.25 14.05 -0.98
N THR A 49 12.51 13.20 -0.27
CA THR A 49 12.91 11.85 0.13
C THR A 49 12.03 10.82 -0.57
N PRO A 50 12.58 10.00 -1.46
CA PRO A 50 11.83 8.93 -2.11
C PRO A 50 11.45 7.84 -1.10
N ILE A 51 10.25 7.28 -1.25
CA ILE A 51 9.66 6.30 -0.34
C ILE A 51 9.51 4.96 -1.04
N VAL A 52 9.84 3.88 -0.34
CA VAL A 52 9.48 2.51 -0.72
C VAL A 52 8.43 1.99 0.26
N LEU A 53 7.26 1.65 -0.26
CA LEU A 53 6.23 0.94 0.48
C LEU A 53 6.36 -0.56 0.23
N LEU A 54 6.57 -1.33 1.29
CA LEU A 54 6.56 -2.79 1.26
C LEU A 54 5.18 -3.27 1.69
N GLN A 55 4.50 -4.02 0.83
CA GLN A 55 3.18 -4.58 1.11
C GLN A 55 3.22 -6.10 1.05
N HIS A 56 2.83 -6.77 2.14
CA HIS A 56 2.77 -8.22 2.16
C HIS A 56 1.63 -8.73 1.23
N PRO A 57 1.78 -9.85 0.50
CA PRO A 57 0.73 -10.39 -0.36
C PRO A 57 -0.63 -10.62 0.34
N HIS A 58 -0.63 -10.87 1.65
CA HIS A 58 -1.86 -11.00 2.43
C HIS A 58 -2.60 -9.66 2.63
N GLU A 59 -1.89 -8.53 2.64
CA GLU A 59 -2.48 -7.20 2.78
C GLU A 59 -3.17 -6.74 1.50
N VAL A 60 -2.68 -7.16 0.33
CA VAL A 60 -3.27 -6.84 -0.97
C VAL A 60 -4.74 -7.27 -1.05
N LYS A 61 -5.07 -8.41 -0.42
CA LYS A 61 -6.43 -8.96 -0.40
C LYS A 61 -7.35 -8.30 0.64
N ARG A 62 -6.84 -7.41 1.49
CA ARG A 62 -7.65 -6.71 2.50
C ARG A 62 -8.46 -5.61 1.83
N LYS A 63 -9.72 -5.46 2.27
CA LYS A 63 -10.69 -4.49 1.72
C LYS A 63 -10.23 -3.02 1.85
N MET A 64 -9.32 -2.74 2.79
CA MET A 64 -8.74 -1.41 3.01
C MET A 64 -7.31 -1.41 2.46
N GLN A 65 -7.15 -1.29 1.15
CA GLN A 65 -5.85 -1.17 0.49
C GLN A 65 -5.27 0.23 0.71
N THR A 66 -4.88 0.55 1.95
CA THR A 66 -4.35 1.87 2.33
C THR A 66 -3.03 2.19 1.66
N SER A 67 -2.24 1.18 1.28
CA SER A 67 -0.99 1.31 0.53
C SER A 67 -1.15 2.13 -0.76
N ASN A 68 -2.28 2.00 -1.45
CA ASN A 68 -2.52 2.69 -2.72
C ASN A 68 -2.79 4.19 -2.50
N LEU A 69 -3.22 4.60 -1.30
CA LEU A 69 -3.52 6.01 -1.03
C LEU A 69 -2.28 6.88 -1.13
N LEU A 70 -1.14 6.43 -0.59
CA LEU A 70 0.10 7.20 -0.68
C LEU A 70 0.57 7.36 -2.13
N GLN A 71 0.43 6.31 -2.95
CA GLN A 71 0.77 6.39 -4.37
C GLN A 71 -0.09 7.38 -5.15
N LEU A 72 -1.32 7.66 -4.68
CA LEU A 72 -2.19 8.67 -5.28
C LEU A 72 -1.86 10.10 -4.81
N CYS A 73 -1.15 10.23 -3.69
CA CYS A 73 -0.80 11.51 -3.09
C CYS A 73 0.60 11.98 -3.45
N VAL A 74 1.46 11.13 -4.00
CA VAL A 74 2.88 11.42 -4.24
C VAL A 74 3.20 11.22 -5.72
N GLU A 75 4.11 12.02 -6.28
CA GLU A 75 4.57 11.83 -7.65
C GLU A 75 5.12 10.41 -7.89
N PRO A 76 4.97 9.85 -9.11
CA PRO A 76 5.36 8.46 -9.39
C PRO A 76 6.82 8.12 -9.03
N ARG A 77 7.75 9.07 -9.16
CA ARG A 77 9.17 8.85 -8.80
C ARG A 77 9.41 8.90 -7.29
N GLY A 78 8.54 9.57 -6.54
CA GLY A 78 8.68 9.78 -5.10
C GLY A 78 8.15 8.65 -4.23
N CYS A 79 7.33 7.73 -4.76
CA CYS A 79 6.81 6.59 -3.99
C CYS A 79 6.69 5.32 -4.85
N GLN A 80 7.45 4.28 -4.50
CA GLN A 80 7.36 2.96 -5.13
C GLN A 80 6.69 1.95 -4.20
N LEU A 81 5.66 1.25 -4.68
CA LEU A 81 4.98 0.19 -3.93
C LEU A 81 5.42 -1.18 -4.45
N PHE A 82 6.00 -1.97 -3.56
CA PHE A 82 6.44 -3.32 -3.84
C PHE A 82 5.61 -4.33 -3.05
N ARG A 83 5.04 -5.29 -3.77
CA ARG A 83 4.19 -6.34 -3.19
C ARG A 83 4.99 -7.64 -3.15
N GLY A 84 5.28 -8.14 -1.95
CA GLY A 84 6.13 -9.33 -1.83
C GLY A 84 6.52 -9.70 -0.42
N ARG A 85 7.28 -10.79 -0.32
CA ARG A 85 7.83 -11.33 0.94
C ARG A 85 9.32 -10.98 1.13
N SER A 86 9.95 -10.43 0.10
CA SER A 86 11.36 -10.10 0.10
C SER A 86 11.57 -8.71 -0.50
N ILE A 87 12.52 -7.97 0.08
CA ILE A 87 12.98 -6.68 -0.42
C ILE A 87 13.89 -6.83 -1.65
N SER A 88 14.34 -8.04 -2.00
CA SER A 88 15.24 -8.27 -3.14
C SER A 88 14.69 -7.69 -4.45
N ALA A 89 13.37 -7.76 -4.65
CA ALA A 89 12.72 -7.19 -5.83
C ALA A 89 12.85 -5.66 -5.89
N VAL A 90 12.92 -5.00 -4.72
CA VAL A 90 13.18 -3.56 -4.62
C VAL A 90 14.63 -3.28 -4.99
N THR A 91 15.56 -3.97 -4.33
CA THR A 91 17.01 -3.70 -4.46
C THR A 91 17.55 -4.01 -5.85
N SER A 92 16.88 -4.88 -6.61
CA SER A 92 17.22 -5.19 -8.01
C SER A 92 16.49 -4.31 -9.04
N SER A 93 15.66 -3.35 -8.61
CA SER A 93 14.95 -2.46 -9.53
C SER A 93 15.85 -1.34 -10.07
N SER A 94 15.59 -0.88 -11.29
CA SER A 94 16.30 0.28 -11.85
C SER A 94 16.09 1.55 -11.02
N TRP A 95 14.90 1.73 -10.45
CA TRP A 95 14.62 2.84 -9.55
C TRP A 95 15.55 2.82 -8.32
N TRP A 96 15.82 1.64 -7.76
CA TRP A 96 16.75 1.51 -6.63
C TRP A 96 18.18 1.87 -7.04
N ALA A 97 18.65 1.37 -8.17
CA ALA A 97 19.97 1.72 -8.71
C ALA A 97 20.10 3.23 -8.93
N ASP A 98 19.07 3.89 -9.46
CA ASP A 98 19.07 5.34 -9.67
C ASP A 98 19.09 6.11 -8.35
N VAL A 99 18.29 5.70 -7.37
CA VAL A 99 18.06 6.45 -6.13
C VAL A 99 19.15 6.22 -5.09
N VAL A 100 19.57 4.97 -4.91
CA VAL A 100 20.49 4.54 -3.84
C VAL A 100 21.93 4.51 -4.35
N GLU A 101 22.19 3.80 -5.45
CA GLU A 101 23.55 3.58 -5.94
C GLU A 101 24.09 4.82 -6.65
N THR A 102 23.38 5.29 -7.67
CA THR A 102 23.77 6.49 -8.44
C THR A 102 23.48 7.76 -7.65
N GLY A 103 22.34 7.81 -6.97
CA GLY A 103 21.92 8.95 -6.16
C GLY A 103 22.66 9.08 -4.81
N GLY A 104 23.46 8.09 -4.42
CA GLY A 104 24.26 8.10 -3.19
C GLY A 104 23.43 8.20 -1.91
N ARG A 105 22.17 7.75 -1.93
CA ARG A 105 21.27 7.83 -0.77
C ARG A 105 21.41 6.61 0.12
N THR A 106 21.30 6.82 1.43
CA THR A 106 21.25 5.71 2.40
C THR A 106 19.79 5.31 2.63
N PRO A 107 19.38 4.07 2.30
CA PRO A 107 18.03 3.61 2.55
C PRO A 107 17.82 3.36 4.05
N LEU A 108 16.65 3.77 4.56
CA LEU A 108 16.25 3.60 5.95
C LEU A 108 14.99 2.75 6.02
N LEU A 109 14.95 1.78 6.94
CA LEU A 109 13.76 0.98 7.21
C LEU A 109 12.99 1.60 8.38
N LEU A 110 11.83 2.17 8.09
CA LEU A 110 10.90 2.63 9.12
C LEU A 110 9.99 1.46 9.50
N TYR A 111 10.20 0.90 10.68
CA TYR A 111 9.40 -0.20 11.19
C TYR A 111 9.25 -0.09 12.71
N PRO A 112 8.02 -0.20 13.26
CA PRO A 112 7.83 -0.15 14.69
C PRO A 112 8.37 -1.41 15.36
N ARG A 113 9.44 -1.25 16.14
CA ARG A 113 9.91 -2.23 17.12
C ARG A 113 10.25 -1.55 18.44
N GLU A 114 10.36 -2.37 19.48
CA GLU A 114 10.78 -1.92 20.81
C GLU A 114 12.23 -1.40 20.82
N ASP A 115 13.08 -1.93 19.93
CA ASP A 115 14.47 -1.55 19.72
C ASP A 115 14.68 -0.58 18.55
N ALA A 116 13.59 -0.02 18.00
CA ALA A 116 13.69 0.90 16.88
C ALA A 116 14.44 2.18 17.28
N MET A 117 15.50 2.49 16.53
CA MET A 117 16.28 3.71 16.73
C MET A 117 15.45 4.96 16.40
N GLY A 118 15.52 5.97 17.27
CA GLY A 118 14.88 7.26 17.02
C GLY A 118 15.54 8.02 15.86
N LEU A 119 14.77 8.87 15.16
CA LEU A 119 15.31 9.65 14.04
C LEU A 119 16.40 10.65 14.46
N ASP A 120 16.33 11.19 15.67
CA ASP A 120 17.36 12.09 16.20
C ASP A 120 18.67 11.35 16.48
N GLU A 121 18.59 10.13 17.01
CA GLU A 121 19.75 9.26 17.27
C GLU A 121 20.38 8.77 15.96
N LEU A 122 19.54 8.43 14.98
CA LEU A 122 19.98 8.11 13.63
C LEU A 122 20.74 9.29 13.00
N ARG A 123 20.22 10.51 13.12
CA ARG A 123 20.88 11.72 12.59
C ARG A 123 22.27 11.87 13.19
N ALA A 124 22.40 11.76 14.50
CA ALA A 124 23.69 11.82 15.19
C ALA A 124 24.64 10.69 14.74
N SER A 125 24.12 9.48 14.53
CA SER A 125 24.92 8.34 14.05
C SER A 125 25.45 8.55 12.62
N VAL A 126 24.62 9.10 11.73
CA VAL A 126 25.02 9.42 10.35
C VAL A 126 26.06 10.54 10.33
N GLU A 127 25.89 11.58 11.15
CA GLU A 127 26.87 12.67 11.32
C GLU A 127 28.21 12.16 11.87
N ALA A 128 28.18 11.13 12.73
CA ALA A 128 29.35 10.43 13.23
C ALA A 128 29.98 9.44 12.23
N GLY A 129 29.43 9.31 11.02
CA GLY A 129 29.99 8.50 9.93
C GLY A 129 29.42 7.08 9.81
N ALA A 130 28.36 6.73 10.55
CA ALA A 130 27.67 5.46 10.35
C ALA A 130 26.92 5.45 9.01
N ARG A 131 27.18 4.43 8.19
CA ARG A 131 26.54 4.27 6.87
C ARG A 131 25.25 3.45 6.90
N TYR A 132 25.00 2.76 8.01
CA TYR A 132 23.85 1.87 8.19
C TYR A 132 23.60 1.73 9.68
N CYS A 133 22.34 1.88 10.09
CA CYS A 133 21.90 1.50 11.42
C CYS A 133 21.03 0.25 11.27
N LEU A 134 21.51 -0.87 11.80
CA LEU A 134 20.70 -2.07 11.98
C LEU A 134 20.04 -1.93 13.36
N GLY A 135 18.75 -1.57 13.35
CA GLY A 135 17.87 -1.56 14.51
C GLY A 135 16.60 -2.30 14.15
#